data_AF-B9E5E3-F1
#
_entry.id   AF-B9E5E3-F1
#
_cell.length_a   1.000
_cell.length_b   1.000
_cell.length_c   1.000
_cell.angle_alpha   90.00
_cell.angle_beta   90.00
_cell.angle_gamma   90.00
#
_symmetry.space_group_name_H-M   'P 1'
#
loop_
_entity.id
_entity.type
_entity.pdbx_description
1 polymer ?
#
loop_
_entity_poly.entity_id
_entity_poly.type
_entity_poly.pdbx_seq_one_letter_code
_entity_poly.pdbx_strand_id
1 'polypeptide(L)'
;MFSHLFPRDEVLYSMKEKILKVIDEKVRPYLNSHNGDIEVVGVKDGVVKVKLLGQCSGCISAKYTVQDIVEGSIKNEIPEIKSVEVIDYIDEDTLNMARKILSKHHR
;
A
#
# COMPACT_ATOMS: atom_id res chain seq x y z
N MET A 1 -29.20 -13.17 22.67
CA MET A 1 -28.37 -14.38 22.85
C MET A 1 -27.48 -14.57 21.61
N PHE A 2 -26.59 -13.62 21.33
CA PHE A 2 -25.57 -13.72 20.27
C PHE A 2 -24.27 -13.19 20.88
N SER A 3 -23.61 -14.05 21.65
CA SER A 3 -22.46 -13.70 22.49
C SER A 3 -21.18 -14.42 22.08
N HIS A 4 -20.99 -14.77 20.80
CA HIS A 4 -19.87 -15.64 20.39
C HIS A 4 -19.23 -15.35 19.01
N LEU A 5 -19.15 -14.09 18.61
CA LEU A 5 -18.39 -13.65 17.43
C LEU A 5 -17.97 -12.19 17.72
N PHE A 6 -16.71 -11.73 17.76
CA PHE A 6 -15.45 -12.15 17.19
C PHE A 6 -14.29 -11.58 18.05
N PRO A 7 -13.41 -12.39 18.67
CA PRO A 7 -12.17 -11.89 19.26
C PRO A 7 -11.05 -11.62 18.23
N ARG A 8 -11.27 -11.96 16.95
CA ARG A 8 -10.24 -11.91 15.90
C ARG A 8 -10.11 -10.54 15.21
N ASP A 9 -11.20 -9.77 15.17
CA ASP A 9 -11.23 -8.44 14.55
C ASP A 9 -10.56 -7.36 15.42
N GLU A 10 -10.68 -7.46 16.76
CA GLU A 10 -10.13 -6.45 17.69
C GLU A 10 -8.59 -6.41 17.67
N VAL A 11 -7.94 -7.57 17.51
CA VAL A 11 -6.46 -7.65 17.40
C VAL A 11 -5.97 -7.14 16.05
N LEU A 12 -6.69 -7.46 14.95
CA LEU A 12 -6.36 -6.97 13.62
C LEU A 12 -6.52 -5.45 13.52
N TYR A 13 -7.52 -4.90 14.21
CA TYR A 13 -7.75 -3.47 14.35
C TYR A 13 -6.51 -2.81 14.97
N SER A 14 -5.95 -3.36 16.05
CA SER A 14 -4.76 -2.79 16.72
C SER A 14 -3.50 -2.73 15.83
N MET A 15 -3.25 -3.77 15.01
CA MET A 15 -2.06 -3.82 14.16
C MET A 15 -2.18 -2.84 13.00
N LYS A 16 -3.36 -2.82 12.36
CA LYS A 16 -3.65 -1.90 11.27
C LYS A 16 -3.58 -0.45 11.75
N GLU A 17 -4.11 -0.15 12.93
CA GLU A 17 -4.05 1.19 13.52
C GLU A 17 -2.62 1.65 13.82
N LYS A 18 -1.75 0.77 14.34
CA LYS A 18 -0.33 1.09 14.53
C LYS A 18 0.35 1.43 13.21
N ILE A 19 0.10 0.62 12.17
CA ILE A 19 0.66 0.86 10.83
C ILE A 19 0.17 2.19 10.27
N LEU A 20 -1.14 2.47 10.38
CA LEU A 20 -1.73 3.73 9.95
C LEU A 20 -1.10 4.93 10.67
N LYS A 21 -0.91 4.84 11.99
CA LYS A 21 -0.23 5.89 12.77
C LYS A 21 1.18 6.18 12.26
N VAL A 22 2.00 5.14 12.08
CA VAL A 22 3.36 5.29 11.54
C VAL A 22 3.34 5.96 10.17
N ILE A 23 2.39 5.56 9.33
CA ILE A 23 2.23 6.11 7.99
C ILE A 23 1.82 7.58 8.05
N ASP A 24 0.81 7.93 8.84
CA ASP A 24 0.32 9.31 8.96
C ASP A 24 1.37 10.25 9.59
N GLU A 25 2.15 9.79 10.56
CA GLU A 25 3.11 10.64 11.29
C GLU A 25 4.46 10.76 10.58
N LYS A 26 4.92 9.71 9.87
CA LYS A 26 6.29 9.67 9.30
C LYS A 26 6.32 9.61 7.78
N VAL A 27 5.44 8.82 7.17
CA VAL A 27 5.50 8.53 5.73
C VAL A 27 4.74 9.58 4.92
N ARG A 28 3.48 9.88 5.29
CA ARG A 28 2.64 10.85 4.57
C ARG A 28 3.27 12.24 4.50
N PRO A 29 3.89 12.82 5.54
CA PRO A 29 4.51 14.14 5.44
C PRO A 29 5.66 14.17 4.42
N TYR A 30 6.47 13.10 4.39
CA TYR A 30 7.53 12.94 3.41
C TYR A 30 6.97 12.83 1.99
N LEU A 31 5.97 11.97 1.76
CA LEU A 31 5.37 11.78 0.45
C LEU A 31 4.65 13.04 -0.05
N ASN A 32 3.92 13.74 0.83
CA ASN A 32 3.21 14.97 0.46
C ASN A 32 4.18 16.08 0.04
N SER A 33 5.37 16.14 0.66
CA SER A 33 6.44 17.07 0.25
C SER A 33 6.91 16.81 -1.19
N HIS A 34 6.70 15.60 -1.70
CA HIS A 34 6.99 15.18 -3.07
C HIS A 34 5.72 15.03 -3.93
N ASN A 35 4.59 15.63 -3.55
CA ASN A 35 3.30 15.53 -4.24
C ASN A 35 2.84 14.06 -4.47
N GLY A 36 3.18 13.17 -3.54
CA GLY A 36 2.73 11.79 -3.48
C GLY A 36 1.89 11.54 -2.23
N ASP A 37 1.23 10.38 -2.20
CA ASP A 37 0.52 9.90 -1.02
C ASP A 37 0.57 8.36 -0.98
N ILE A 38 0.05 7.75 0.08
CA ILE A 38 0.06 6.30 0.28
C ILE A 38 -1.24 5.81 0.91
N GLU A 39 -1.70 4.65 0.45
CA GLU A 39 -2.88 3.97 0.97
C GLU A 39 -2.52 2.56 1.44
N VAL A 40 -2.96 2.17 2.64
CA VAL A 40 -2.80 0.80 3.15
C VAL A 40 -3.97 -0.05 2.68
N VAL A 41 -3.66 -1.06 1.89
CA VAL A 41 -4.67 -1.94 1.29
C VAL A 41 -4.96 -3.13 2.20
N GLY A 42 -3.95 -3.64 2.89
CA GLY A 42 -4.14 -4.74 3.82
C GLY A 42 -2.85 -5.23 4.44
N VAL A 43 -2.99 -6.07 5.46
CA VAL A 43 -1.87 -6.71 6.15
C VAL A 43 -2.17 -8.18 6.25
N LYS A 44 -1.26 -9.03 5.77
CA LYS A 44 -1.43 -10.48 5.79
C LYS A 44 -0.08 -11.17 5.98
N ASP A 45 0.00 -12.12 6.91
CA ASP A 45 1.19 -12.94 7.16
C ASP A 45 2.48 -12.15 7.50
N GLY A 46 2.32 -10.93 8.02
CA GLY A 46 3.41 -9.98 8.30
C GLY A 46 3.84 -9.14 7.09
N VAL A 47 3.11 -9.22 5.97
CA VAL A 47 3.32 -8.41 4.77
C VAL A 47 2.28 -7.29 4.73
N VAL A 48 2.75 -6.04 4.65
CA VAL A 48 1.87 -4.88 4.47
C VAL A 48 1.77 -4.55 2.99
N LYS A 49 0.56 -4.53 2.46
CA LYS A 49 0.29 -4.13 1.09
C LYS A 49 -0.11 -2.67 1.04
N VAL A 50 0.62 -1.88 0.27
CA VAL A 50 0.41 -0.44 0.13
C VAL A 50 0.26 -0.06 -1.33
N LYS A 51 -0.49 1.02 -1.59
CA LYS A 51 -0.62 1.63 -2.89
C LYS A 51 -0.06 3.04 -2.82
N LEU A 52 0.88 3.35 -3.71
CA LEU A 52 1.38 4.71 -3.86
C LEU A 52 0.41 5.50 -4.74
N LEU A 53 0.13 6.73 -4.32
CA LEU A 53 -0.78 7.67 -4.98
C LEU A 53 0.01 8.92 -5.41
N GLY A 54 -0.61 9.74 -6.27
CA GLY A 54 -0.02 10.99 -6.76
C GLY A 54 1.19 10.78 -7.67
N GLN A 55 2.14 11.72 -7.66
CA GLN A 55 3.30 11.68 -8.56
C GLN A 55 4.24 10.49 -8.27
N CYS A 56 4.17 9.93 -7.06
CA CYS A 56 4.95 8.75 -6.68
C CYS A 56 4.45 7.46 -7.35
N SER A 57 3.22 7.43 -7.90
CA SER A 57 2.66 6.25 -8.57
C SER A 57 3.27 5.99 -9.96
N GLY A 58 3.71 7.04 -10.65
CA GLY A 58 4.17 6.97 -12.05
C GLY A 58 5.68 6.81 -12.25
N CYS A 59 6.49 6.97 -11.20
CA CYS A 59 7.95 6.89 -11.32
C CYS A 59 8.47 5.51 -10.86
N ILE A 60 8.83 4.67 -11.82
CA ILE A 60 9.33 3.29 -11.57
C ILE A 60 10.62 3.32 -10.74
N SER A 61 11.49 4.33 -10.93
CA SER A 61 12.70 4.51 -10.14
C SER A 61 12.39 4.90 -8.68
N ALA A 62 11.38 5.75 -8.47
CA ALA A 62 10.99 6.19 -7.13
C ALA A 62 10.27 5.10 -6.34
N LYS A 63 9.63 4.13 -7.00
CA LYS A 63 8.91 3.03 -6.32
C LYS A 63 9.79 2.24 -5.36
N TYR A 64 10.97 1.82 -5.80
CA TYR A 64 11.88 1.05 -4.97
C TYR A 64 12.37 1.87 -3.77
N THR A 65 12.85 3.09 -4.02
CA THR A 65 13.33 3.98 -2.96
C THR A 65 12.23 4.32 -1.94
N VAL A 66 11.01 4.60 -2.41
CA VAL A 66 9.88 4.87 -1.53
C VAL A 66 9.48 3.63 -0.76
N GLN A 67 9.46 2.46 -1.40
CA GLN A 67 9.19 1.19 -0.74
C GLN A 67 10.20 0.93 0.39
N ASP A 68 11.50 1.12 0.16
CA ASP A 68 12.54 0.97 1.18
C ASP A 68 12.34 1.94 2.36
N ILE A 69 11.99 3.19 2.09
CA ILE A 69 11.73 4.20 3.14
C ILE A 69 10.50 3.82 3.97
N VAL A 70 9.43 3.39 3.31
CA VAL A 70 8.18 2.96 3.98
C VAL A 70 8.43 1.71 4.80
N GLU A 71 9.11 0.73 4.23
CA GLU A 71 9.46 -0.52 4.89
C GLU A 71 10.35 -0.28 6.12
N GLY A 72 11.39 0.53 5.99
CA GLY A 72 12.25 0.90 7.12
C GLY A 72 11.47 1.62 8.22
N SER A 73 10.59 2.56 7.85
CA SER A 73 9.79 3.32 8.82
C SER A 73 8.82 2.41 9.59
N ILE A 74 8.15 1.48 8.90
CA ILE A 74 7.21 0.55 9.51
C ILE A 74 7.96 -0.48 10.38
N LYS A 75 9.06 -1.06 9.90
CA LYS A 75 9.84 -2.06 10.65
C LYS A 75 10.48 -1.50 11.92
N ASN A 76 10.92 -0.24 11.89
CA ASN A 76 11.50 0.41 13.06
C ASN A 76 10.49 0.56 14.21
N GLU A 77 9.21 0.78 13.90
CA GLU A 77 8.17 0.95 14.91
C GLU A 77 7.42 -0.36 15.22
N ILE A 78 7.35 -1.25 14.24
CA ILE A 78 6.61 -2.52 14.28
C ILE A 78 7.50 -3.63 13.71
N PRO A 79 8.40 -4.21 14.53
CA PRO A 79 9.32 -5.27 14.08
C PRO A 79 8.60 -6.58 13.71
N GLU A 80 7.31 -6.72 14.01
CA GLU A 80 6.46 -7.85 13.60
C GLU A 80 6.18 -7.88 12.09
N ILE A 81 6.41 -6.76 11.39
CA ILE A 81 6.27 -6.67 9.93
C ILE A 81 7.52 -7.20 9.24
N LYS A 82 7.31 -8.17 8.34
CA LYS A 82 8.37 -8.85 7.57
C LYS A 82 8.76 -8.08 6.32
N SER A 83 7.79 -7.49 5.62
CA SER A 83 8.02 -6.76 4.37
C SER A 83 6.85 -5.83 4.03
N VAL A 84 7.12 -4.86 3.16
CA VAL A 84 6.10 -4.01 2.54
C VAL A 84 6.09 -4.26 1.04
N GLU A 85 4.90 -4.49 0.47
CA GLU A 85 4.70 -4.68 -0.97
C GLU A 85 3.89 -3.51 -1.53
N VAL A 86 4.46 -2.84 -2.54
CA VAL A 86 3.73 -1.84 -3.32
C VAL A 86 2.92 -2.58 -4.39
N ILE A 87 1.61 -2.37 -4.39
CA ILE A 87 0.71 -2.98 -5.38
C ILE A 87 0.15 -1.95 -6.36
N ASP A 88 0.29 -2.26 -7.64
CA ASP A 88 -0.33 -1.53 -8.74
C ASP A 88 -1.64 -2.21 -9.10
N TYR A 89 -2.75 -1.71 -8.58
CA TYR A 89 -4.06 -2.10 -9.12
C TYR A 89 -4.26 -1.43 -10.47
N ILE A 90 -3.89 -2.13 -11.54
CA ILE A 90 -4.49 -1.89 -12.85
C ILE A 90 -5.80 -2.66 -12.83
N ASP A 91 -6.92 -1.93 -12.87
CA ASP A 91 -8.23 -2.57 -12.93
C ASP A 91 -8.40 -3.31 -14.27
N GLU A 92 -9.26 -4.33 -14.27
CA GLU A 92 -9.49 -5.19 -15.44
C GLU A 92 -10.06 -4.39 -16.63
N ASP A 93 -10.90 -3.38 -16.36
CA ASP A 93 -11.39 -2.46 -17.38
C ASP A 93 -10.26 -1.65 -18.00
N THR A 94 -9.34 -1.10 -17.20
CA THR A 94 -8.15 -0.38 -17.67
C THR A 94 -7.25 -1.29 -18.53
N LEU A 95 -7.03 -2.53 -18.11
CA LEU A 95 -6.29 -3.52 -18.90
C LEU A 95 -6.99 -3.83 -20.25
N ASN A 96 -8.31 -3.94 -20.22
CA ASN A 96 -9.11 -4.22 -21.41
C ASN A 96 -9.15 -3.02 -22.37
N MET A 97 -9.18 -1.79 -21.86
CA MET A 97 -9.04 -0.58 -22.68
C MET A 97 -7.66 -0.52 -23.35
N ALA A 98 -6.58 -0.75 -22.60
CA ALA A 98 -5.22 -0.78 -23.16
C ALA A 98 -5.05 -1.87 -24.24
N ARG A 99 -5.56 -3.09 -23.99
CA ARG A 99 -5.57 -4.18 -24.98
C ARG A 99 -6.31 -3.79 -26.26
N LYS A 100 -7.47 -3.15 -26.15
CA LYS A 100 -8.25 -2.67 -27.32
C LYS A 100 -7.47 -1.66 -28.14
N ILE A 101 -6.77 -0.72 -27.51
CA ILE A 101 -5.95 0.29 -28.19
C ILE A 101 -4.77 -0.38 -28.91
N LEU A 102 -4.02 -1.26 -28.22
CA LEU A 102 -2.86 -1.95 -28.78
C LEU A 102 -3.24 -2.94 -29.90
N SER A 103 -4.40 -3.60 -29.78
CA SER A 103 -4.90 -4.52 -30.82
C SER A 103 -5.30 -3.84 -32.13
N LYS A 104 -5.54 -2.52 -32.12
CA LYS A 104 -5.98 -1.76 -33.31
C LYS A 104 -4.84 -1.29 -34.22
N HIS A 105 -3.56 -1.51 -33.86
CA HIS A 105 -2.42 -1.01 -34.63
C HIS A 105 -1.68 -2.08 -35.49
N HIS A 106 -2.26 -3.26 -35.67
CA HIS A 106 -1.78 -4.25 -36.66
C HIS A 106 -2.59 -4.19 -37.96
N ARG A 107 -2.51 -3.06 -38.67
CA ARG A 107 -2.86 -3.01 -40.09
C ARG A 107 -1.98 -2.02 -40.83
#